data_AF-A0A1F5DJ48-F1
#
_entry.id   AF-A0A1F5DJ48-F1
#
_cell.length_a   1.000
_cell.length_b   1.000
_cell.length_c   1.000
_cell.angle_alpha   90.00
_cell.angle_beta   90.00
_cell.angle_gamma   90.00
#
_symmetry.space_group_name_H-M   'P 1'
#
loop_
_entity.id
_entity.type
_entity.pdbx_description
1 polymer ?
#
loop_
_entity_poly.entity_id
_entity_poly.type
_entity_poly.pdbx_seq_one_letter_code
_entity_poly.pdbx_strand_id
1 'polypeptide(L)'
;MVKGYSESHRHHHNLKHVSLYLEELVMRFHDAVYEHKQSDNEEASAGYAMKALGGLIGGEPLERVHRLIMATRHTGPPRDDERIIMDVDLAILGRPSEEFQEYEDGIRKEYSCVPEERFRRGRREVLTRFLTRPSIFHTEHFRGIYAEKARTNLHRSLSRLGSLSP
;
A
#
# COMPACT_ATOMS: atom_id res chain seq x y z
N MET A 1 6.92 19.35 -16.94
CA MET A 1 7.87 18.41 -16.28
C MET A 1 8.65 17.58 -17.28
N VAL A 2 8.00 16.83 -18.18
CA VAL A 2 8.64 15.97 -19.22
C VAL A 2 9.71 16.68 -20.04
N LYS A 3 9.36 17.84 -20.62
CA LYS A 3 10.29 18.59 -21.48
C LYS A 3 11.64 18.84 -20.82
N GLY A 4 11.68 19.09 -19.51
CA GLY A 4 12.90 19.43 -18.79
C GLY A 4 13.89 18.28 -18.68
N TYR A 5 13.45 17.04 -18.47
CA TYR A 5 14.36 15.89 -18.33
C TYR A 5 14.79 15.27 -19.68
N SER A 6 14.16 15.71 -20.77
CA SER A 6 14.45 15.27 -22.14
C SER A 6 15.28 16.29 -22.94
N GLU A 7 15.76 17.37 -22.31
CA GLU A 7 16.56 18.39 -22.98
C GLU A 7 17.95 17.84 -23.32
N SER A 8 18.44 18.15 -24.53
CA SER A 8 19.70 17.61 -25.07
C SER A 8 20.94 17.91 -24.23
N HIS A 9 20.90 18.94 -23.38
CA HIS A 9 22.00 19.35 -22.50
C HIS A 9 21.99 18.63 -21.14
N ARG A 10 20.97 17.80 -20.84
CA ARG A 10 20.88 17.08 -19.56
C ARG A 10 21.44 15.66 -19.67
N HIS A 11 22.67 15.48 -19.19
CA HIS A 11 23.37 14.19 -19.24
C HIS A 11 23.24 13.36 -17.94
N HIS A 12 23.06 14.02 -16.78
CA HIS A 12 22.87 13.35 -15.48
C HIS A 12 21.41 13.39 -15.02
N HIS A 13 20.79 14.58 -14.95
CA HIS A 13 19.37 14.74 -14.60
C HIS A 13 18.46 14.46 -15.81
N ASN A 14 18.52 13.22 -16.28
CA ASN A 14 17.72 12.70 -17.39
C ASN A 14 16.82 11.55 -16.91
N LEU A 15 16.19 10.85 -17.84
CA LEU A 15 15.25 9.78 -17.54
C LEU A 15 15.86 8.60 -16.77
N LYS A 16 17.18 8.37 -16.90
CA LYS A 16 17.89 7.35 -16.10
C LYS A 16 18.01 7.76 -14.63
N HIS A 17 18.14 9.05 -14.35
CA HIS A 17 18.12 9.55 -12.99
C HIS A 17 16.72 9.44 -12.36
N VAL A 18 15.66 9.70 -13.14
CA VAL A 18 14.27 9.47 -12.68
C VAL A 18 14.02 8.00 -12.34
N SER A 19 14.60 7.06 -13.09
CA SER A 19 14.46 5.63 -12.80
C SER A 19 15.14 5.16 -11.50
N LEU A 20 15.97 5.99 -10.85
CA LEU A 20 16.53 5.69 -9.54
C LEU A 20 15.51 5.88 -8.39
N TYR A 21 14.39 6.55 -8.67
CA TYR A 21 13.35 6.88 -7.69
C TYR A 21 12.03 6.16 -7.98
N LEU A 22 12.05 5.04 -8.72
CA LEU A 22 10.82 4.34 -9.11
C LEU A 22 10.03 3.86 -7.90
N GLU A 23 10.71 3.39 -6.85
CA GLU A 23 10.08 2.95 -5.61
C GLU A 23 9.38 4.11 -4.90
N GLU A 24 9.98 5.30 -4.88
CA GLU A 24 9.34 6.51 -4.34
C GLU A 24 8.11 6.91 -5.16
N LEU A 25 8.20 6.82 -6.49
CA LEU A 25 7.06 7.05 -7.36
C LEU A 25 5.94 6.04 -7.08
N VAL A 26 6.26 4.74 -6.95
CA VAL A 26 5.28 3.72 -6.58
C VAL A 26 4.60 4.09 -5.25
N MET A 27 5.36 4.42 -4.22
CA MET A 27 4.79 4.81 -2.92
C MET A 27 3.93 6.07 -3.02
N ARG A 28 4.27 7.01 -3.89
CA ARG A 28 3.46 8.22 -4.11
C ARG A 28 2.17 7.95 -4.87
N PHE A 29 2.15 6.93 -5.74
CA PHE A 29 1.05 6.68 -6.65
C PHE A 29 0.15 5.50 -6.25
N HIS A 30 0.58 4.58 -5.38
CA HIS A 30 -0.16 3.33 -5.12
C HIS A 30 -1.59 3.53 -4.61
N ASP A 31 -1.82 4.57 -3.81
CA ASP A 31 -3.14 5.00 -3.31
C ASP A 31 -3.56 6.40 -3.83
N ALA A 32 -3.01 6.84 -4.99
CA ALA A 32 -3.34 8.16 -5.55
C ALA A 32 -4.82 8.28 -5.96
N VAL A 33 -5.46 7.16 -6.29
CA VAL A 33 -6.90 7.04 -6.45
C VAL A 33 -7.41 6.17 -5.30
N TYR A 34 -8.23 6.76 -4.43
CA TYR A 34 -8.84 6.06 -3.31
C TYR A 34 -10.32 6.41 -3.21
N GLU A 35 -11.17 5.46 -3.58
CA GLU A 35 -12.61 5.52 -3.36
C GLU A 35 -13.04 4.32 -2.50
N HIS A 36 -13.53 4.59 -1.29
CA HIS A 36 -13.79 3.58 -0.27
C HIS A 36 -14.92 2.59 -0.63
N LYS A 37 -15.68 2.85 -1.72
CA LYS A 37 -16.72 1.95 -2.24
C LYS A 37 -16.26 1.10 -3.43
N GLN A 38 -15.06 1.34 -3.94
CA GLN A 38 -14.53 0.69 -5.14
C GLN A 38 -13.47 -0.35 -4.77
N SER A 39 -13.40 -1.44 -5.55
CA SER A 39 -12.48 -2.57 -5.32
C SER A 39 -11.27 -2.56 -6.26
N ASP A 40 -11.20 -1.56 -7.14
CA ASP A 40 -10.23 -1.38 -8.20
C ASP A 40 -9.35 -0.13 -7.97
N ASN A 41 -9.26 0.37 -6.73
CA ASN A 41 -8.45 1.54 -6.38
C ASN A 41 -6.99 1.39 -6.84
N GLU A 42 -6.35 0.24 -6.62
CA GLU A 42 -4.96 0.03 -7.05
C GLU A 42 -4.83 -0.01 -8.58
N GLU A 43 -5.84 -0.53 -9.30
CA GLU A 43 -5.87 -0.53 -10.75
C GLU A 43 -6.09 0.89 -11.32
N ALA A 44 -6.98 1.66 -10.69
CA ALA A 44 -7.19 3.06 -11.02
C ALA A 44 -5.96 3.92 -10.72
N SER A 45 -5.30 3.70 -9.59
CA SER A 45 -4.02 4.30 -9.20
C SER A 45 -2.90 3.96 -10.18
N ALA A 46 -2.78 2.68 -10.58
CA ALA A 46 -1.83 2.25 -11.58
C ALA A 46 -2.11 2.92 -12.93
N GLY A 47 -3.37 2.94 -13.38
CA GLY A 47 -3.79 3.62 -14.60
C GLY A 47 -3.53 5.14 -14.57
N TYR A 48 -3.69 5.77 -13.41
CA TYR A 48 -3.34 7.18 -13.20
C TYR A 48 -1.82 7.41 -13.29
N ALA A 49 -1.03 6.55 -12.63
CA ALA A 49 0.44 6.59 -12.72
C ALA A 49 0.92 6.43 -14.16
N MET A 50 0.34 5.50 -14.92
CA MET A 50 0.66 5.30 -16.34
C MET A 50 0.47 6.56 -17.16
N LYS A 51 -0.64 7.28 -16.94
CA LYS A 51 -0.93 8.55 -17.65
C LYS A 51 0.02 9.68 -17.20
N ALA A 52 0.27 9.79 -15.90
CA ALA A 52 1.11 10.85 -15.33
C ALA A 52 2.59 10.70 -15.70
N LEU A 53 3.08 9.45 -15.74
CA LEU A 53 4.49 9.12 -15.93
C LEU A 53 4.83 8.72 -17.37
N GLY A 54 3.87 8.34 -18.22
CA GLY A 54 4.14 7.81 -19.56
C GLY A 54 4.83 8.78 -20.53
N GLY A 55 4.78 10.08 -20.25
CA GLY A 55 5.60 11.07 -20.97
C GLY A 55 7.02 11.19 -20.42
N LEU A 56 7.27 10.79 -19.17
CA LEU A 56 8.56 10.88 -18.48
C LEU A 56 9.37 9.61 -18.68
N ILE A 57 8.77 8.46 -18.42
CA ILE A 57 9.41 7.16 -18.49
C ILE A 57 8.55 6.25 -19.35
N GLY A 58 9.18 5.32 -20.06
CA GLY A 58 8.50 4.40 -20.97
C GLY A 58 9.20 3.04 -21.02
N GLY A 59 8.55 2.06 -21.64
CA GLY A 59 9.03 0.68 -21.67
C GLY A 59 9.04 0.05 -20.27
N GLU A 60 10.06 -0.76 -20.00
CA GLU A 60 10.17 -1.58 -18.78
C GLU A 60 10.01 -0.78 -17.47
N PRO A 61 10.62 0.41 -17.27
CA PRO A 61 10.41 1.18 -16.04
C PRO A 61 8.96 1.55 -15.75
N LEU A 62 8.18 1.88 -16.79
CA LEU A 62 6.78 2.27 -16.64
C LEU A 62 5.91 1.04 -16.33
N GLU A 63 6.16 -0.08 -17.02
CA GLU A 63 5.53 -1.37 -16.73
C GLU A 63 5.84 -1.86 -15.32
N ARG A 64 7.07 -1.62 -14.85
CA ARG A 64 7.50 -1.92 -13.49
C ARG A 64 6.74 -1.10 -12.45
N VAL A 65 6.55 0.22 -12.66
CA VAL A 65 5.72 1.05 -11.75
C VAL A 65 4.31 0.52 -11.66
N HIS A 66 3.67 0.23 -12.80
CA HIS A 66 2.33 -0.35 -12.83
C HIS A 66 2.28 -1.66 -12.03
N ARG A 67 3.21 -2.58 -12.29
CA ARG A 67 3.28 -3.87 -11.61
C ARG A 67 3.47 -3.73 -10.09
N LEU A 68 4.36 -2.84 -9.66
CA LEU A 68 4.63 -2.60 -8.24
C LEU A 68 3.44 -1.96 -7.52
N ILE A 69 2.70 -1.05 -8.16
CA ILE A 69 1.43 -0.53 -7.62
C ILE A 69 0.42 -1.67 -7.51
N MET A 70 0.24 -2.49 -8.56
CA MET A 70 -0.71 -3.60 -8.51
C MET A 70 -0.40 -4.64 -7.42
N ALA A 71 0.88 -4.76 -7.02
CA ALA A 71 1.28 -5.66 -5.94
C ALA A 71 0.72 -5.24 -4.56
N THR A 72 0.40 -3.96 -4.34
CA THR A 72 -0.20 -3.46 -3.09
C THR A 72 -1.64 -3.92 -2.88
N ARG A 73 -2.25 -4.64 -3.84
CA ARG A 73 -3.53 -5.33 -3.63
C ARG A 73 -3.43 -6.50 -2.65
N HIS A 74 -2.22 -7.02 -2.41
CA HIS A 74 -1.94 -8.15 -1.52
C HIS A 74 -2.70 -9.44 -1.85
N THR A 75 -2.92 -9.74 -3.13
CA THR A 75 -3.73 -10.88 -3.60
C THR A 75 -2.94 -12.13 -3.96
N GLY A 76 -1.60 -12.14 -3.86
CA GLY A 76 -0.78 -13.28 -4.25
C GLY A 76 0.67 -13.22 -3.75
N PRO A 77 1.47 -14.26 -4.03
CA PRO A 77 2.88 -14.26 -3.68
C PRO A 77 3.65 -13.21 -4.51
N PRO A 78 4.46 -12.34 -3.88
CA PRO A 78 5.22 -11.33 -4.58
C PRO A 78 6.42 -11.88 -5.36
N ARG A 79 6.77 -11.18 -6.43
CA ARG A 79 8.11 -11.22 -7.02
C ARG A 79 9.12 -10.51 -6.12
N ASP A 80 10.40 -10.71 -6.36
CA ASP A 80 11.45 -10.27 -5.43
C ASP A 80 11.46 -8.74 -5.19
N ASP A 81 11.22 -7.93 -6.23
CA ASP A 81 11.15 -6.47 -6.12
C ASP A 81 9.81 -5.95 -5.54
N GLU A 82 8.75 -6.76 -5.57
CA GLU A 82 7.44 -6.44 -5.00
C GLU A 82 7.41 -6.59 -3.48
N ARG A 83 8.23 -7.51 -2.94
CA ARG A 83 8.28 -7.82 -1.50
C ARG A 83 8.48 -6.59 -0.63
N ILE A 84 9.41 -5.72 -1.02
CA ILE A 84 9.75 -4.52 -0.24
C ILE A 84 8.60 -3.51 -0.30
N ILE A 85 8.00 -3.30 -1.47
CA ILE A 85 6.87 -2.38 -1.63
C ILE A 85 5.68 -2.83 -0.77
N MET A 86 5.35 -4.12 -0.83
CA MET A 86 4.27 -4.70 -0.02
C MET A 86 4.57 -4.62 1.48
N ASP A 87 5.81 -4.84 1.89
CA ASP A 87 6.21 -4.74 3.29
C ASP A 87 6.14 -3.30 3.82
N VAL A 88 6.54 -2.32 3.00
CA VAL A 88 6.44 -0.89 3.32
C VAL A 88 4.97 -0.48 3.47
N ASP A 89 4.12 -0.89 2.53
CA ASP A 89 2.67 -0.63 2.57
C ASP A 89 2.02 -1.21 3.85
N LEU A 90 2.39 -2.43 4.24
CA LEU A 90 1.87 -3.08 5.46
C LEU A 90 2.57 -2.64 6.75
N ALA A 91 3.59 -1.78 6.68
CA ALA A 91 4.40 -1.41 7.85
C ALA A 91 3.56 -0.81 8.98
N ILE A 92 2.47 -0.10 8.64
CA ILE A 92 1.52 0.49 9.59
C ILE A 92 0.97 -0.55 10.58
N LEU A 93 0.79 -1.80 10.15
CA LEU A 93 0.28 -2.87 11.00
C LEU A 93 1.21 -3.13 12.19
N GLY A 94 2.53 -3.03 11.99
CA GLY A 94 3.54 -3.29 13.02
C GLY A 94 4.04 -2.07 13.79
N ARG A 95 3.44 -0.89 13.59
CA ARG A 95 3.81 0.34 14.31
C ARG A 95 3.43 0.25 15.81
N PRO A 96 3.98 1.16 16.65
CA PRO A 96 3.54 1.31 18.04
C PRO A 96 2.01 1.36 18.14
N SER A 97 1.48 0.87 19.26
CA SER A 97 0.04 0.57 19.32
C SER A 97 -0.85 1.82 19.29
N GLU A 98 -0.30 2.95 19.68
CA GLU A 98 -0.89 4.28 19.60
C GLU A 98 -1.01 4.73 18.14
N GLU A 99 0.07 4.62 17.35
CA GLU A 99 0.06 4.92 15.90
C GLU A 99 -0.89 4.00 15.13
N PHE A 100 -0.91 2.71 15.46
CA PHE A 100 -1.85 1.78 14.87
C PHE A 100 -3.31 2.10 15.23
N GLN A 101 -3.56 2.62 16.44
CA GLN A 101 -4.89 3.06 16.84
C GLN A 101 -5.35 4.29 16.05
N GLU A 102 -4.48 5.27 15.87
CA GLU A 102 -4.77 6.46 15.07
C GLU A 102 -5.12 6.07 13.62
N TYR A 103 -4.40 5.09 13.06
CA TYR A 103 -4.72 4.49 11.77
C TYR A 103 -6.11 3.85 11.74
N GLU A 104 -6.46 3.02 12.73
CA GLU A 104 -7.79 2.40 12.83
C GLU A 104 -8.92 3.44 12.95
N ASP A 105 -8.71 4.50 13.72
CA ASP A 105 -9.66 5.59 13.88
C ASP A 105 -9.82 6.38 12.58
N GLY A 106 -8.73 6.57 11.82
CA GLY A 106 -8.74 7.14 10.47
C GLY A 106 -9.61 6.32 9.52
N ILE A 107 -9.38 5.00 9.45
CA ILE A 107 -10.19 4.08 8.65
C ILE A 107 -11.66 4.14 9.07
N ARG A 108 -11.98 4.23 10.38
CA ARG A 108 -13.39 4.36 10.80
C ARG A 108 -14.03 5.65 10.28
N LYS A 109 -13.30 6.77 10.31
CA LYS A 109 -13.80 8.08 9.82
C LYS A 109 -14.05 8.08 8.32
N GLU A 110 -13.14 7.49 7.53
CA GLU A 110 -13.31 7.33 6.08
C GLU A 110 -14.59 6.54 5.75
N TYR A 111 -14.88 5.50 6.53
CA TYR A 111 -16.07 4.67 6.38
C TYR A 111 -17.26 5.16 7.25
N SER A 112 -17.28 6.42 7.67
CA SER A 112 -18.33 6.97 8.54
C SER A 112 -19.75 6.85 7.95
N CYS A 113 -19.86 6.87 6.62
CA CYS A 113 -21.13 6.67 5.92
C CYS A 113 -21.59 5.19 5.86
N VAL A 114 -20.72 4.25 6.22
CA VAL A 114 -21.04 2.81 6.25
C VAL A 114 -21.62 2.44 7.62
N PRO A 115 -22.80 1.77 7.66
CA PRO A 115 -23.39 1.31 8.91
C PRO A 115 -22.43 0.48 9.74
N GLU A 116 -22.42 0.70 11.06
CA GLU A 116 -21.45 0.14 12.00
C GLU A 116 -21.32 -1.39 11.87
N GLU A 117 -22.44 -2.12 11.82
CA GLU A 117 -22.42 -3.58 11.66
C GLU A 117 -21.69 -4.04 10.39
N ARG A 118 -21.96 -3.36 9.26
CA ARG A 118 -21.33 -3.67 7.96
C ARG A 118 -19.83 -3.35 7.99
N PHE A 119 -19.48 -2.20 8.57
CA PHE A 119 -18.07 -1.81 8.75
C PHE A 119 -17.33 -2.84 9.59
N ARG A 120 -17.87 -3.21 10.75
CA ARG A 120 -17.24 -4.18 11.67
C ARG A 120 -17.04 -5.53 10.99
N ARG A 121 -18.05 -6.02 10.25
CA ARG A 121 -17.92 -7.27 9.49
C ARG A 121 -16.80 -7.20 8.45
N GLY A 122 -16.83 -6.18 7.59
CA GLY A 122 -15.81 -6.01 6.54
C GLY A 122 -14.40 -5.81 7.11
N ARG A 123 -14.25 -4.99 8.17
CA ARG A 123 -12.96 -4.79 8.83
C ARG A 123 -12.45 -6.09 9.43
N ARG A 124 -13.31 -6.86 10.12
CA ARG A 124 -12.93 -8.18 10.66
C ARG A 124 -12.41 -9.11 9.57
N GLU A 125 -13.10 -9.20 8.43
CA GLU A 125 -12.67 -10.04 7.29
C GLU A 125 -11.27 -9.64 6.81
N VAL A 126 -11.00 -8.34 6.64
CA VAL A 126 -9.68 -7.83 6.22
C VAL A 126 -8.59 -8.19 7.23
N LEU A 127 -8.81 -7.93 8.53
CA LEU A 127 -7.79 -8.20 9.56
C LEU A 127 -7.55 -9.70 9.74
N THR A 128 -8.61 -10.51 9.70
CA THR A 128 -8.50 -11.98 9.74
C THR A 128 -7.70 -12.50 8.54
N ARG A 129 -7.91 -11.97 7.33
CA ARG A 129 -7.15 -12.38 6.14
C ARG A 129 -5.64 -12.21 6.31
N PHE A 130 -5.19 -11.14 6.99
CA PHE A 130 -3.76 -10.96 7.28
C PHE A 130 -3.26 -11.97 8.32
N LEU A 131 -4.03 -12.24 9.36
CA LEU A 131 -3.66 -13.22 10.40
C LEU A 131 -3.65 -14.67 9.90
N THR A 132 -4.42 -15.01 8.88
CA THR A 132 -4.39 -16.34 8.25
C THR A 132 -3.15 -16.60 7.41
N ARG A 133 -2.34 -15.58 7.11
CA ARG A 133 -1.10 -15.76 6.32
C ARG A 133 -0.02 -16.41 7.18
N PRO A 134 0.83 -17.29 6.60
CA PRO A 134 2.02 -17.79 7.30
C PRO A 134 2.93 -16.66 7.80
N SER A 135 3.03 -15.57 7.02
CA SER A 135 3.69 -14.34 7.41
C SER A 135 2.96 -13.12 6.87
N ILE A 136 2.91 -12.05 7.67
CA ILE A 136 2.38 -10.74 7.24
C ILE A 136 3.41 -10.02 6.36
N PHE A 137 4.71 -10.19 6.66
CA PHE A 137 5.83 -9.54 5.98
C PHE A 137 6.70 -10.54 5.21
N HIS A 138 7.15 -10.14 4.02
CA HIS A 138 7.87 -10.97 3.07
C HIS A 138 9.39 -10.97 3.27
N THR A 139 9.96 -9.85 3.72
CA THR A 139 11.41 -9.72 3.98
C THR A 139 11.76 -10.06 5.42
N GLU A 140 12.98 -10.56 5.64
CA GLU A 140 13.47 -10.86 6.99
C GLU A 140 13.56 -9.59 7.86
N HIS A 141 13.99 -8.48 7.25
CA HIS A 141 14.09 -7.18 7.93
C HIS A 141 12.75 -6.73 8.51
N PHE A 142 11.67 -6.70 7.70
CA PHE A 142 10.36 -6.29 8.20
C PHE A 142 9.75 -7.32 9.15
N ARG A 143 9.99 -8.62 8.94
CA ARG A 143 9.57 -9.64 9.91
C ARG A 143 10.18 -9.39 11.29
N GLY A 144 11.48 -9.15 11.37
CA GLY A 144 12.18 -8.93 12.63
C GLY A 144 11.73 -7.67 13.38
N ILE A 145 11.33 -6.63 12.65
CA ILE A 145 10.94 -5.34 13.26
C ILE A 145 9.44 -5.27 13.59
N TYR A 146 8.59 -5.82 12.73
CA TYR A 146 7.16 -5.51 12.70
C TYR A 146 6.23 -6.71 12.95
N ALA A 147 6.64 -7.96 12.70
CA ALA A 147 5.69 -9.10 12.65
C ALA A 147 4.92 -9.32 13.96
N GLU A 148 5.63 -9.34 15.10
CA GLU A 148 5.00 -9.59 16.41
C GLU A 148 4.07 -8.45 16.84
N LYS A 149 4.49 -7.19 16.59
CA LYS A 149 3.66 -6.02 16.82
C LYS A 149 2.41 -6.04 15.94
N ALA A 150 2.56 -6.41 14.67
CA ALA A 150 1.45 -6.54 13.74
C ALA A 150 0.42 -7.55 14.22
N ARG A 151 0.84 -8.76 14.60
CA ARG A 151 -0.09 -9.77 15.15
C ARG A 151 -0.79 -9.26 16.41
N THR A 152 -0.06 -8.63 17.32
CA THR A 152 -0.62 -8.06 18.56
C THR A 152 -1.67 -6.99 18.26
N ASN A 153 -1.36 -6.06 17.36
CA ASN A 153 -2.23 -4.97 16.95
C ASN A 153 -3.51 -5.50 16.27
N LEU A 154 -3.36 -6.44 15.34
CA LEU A 154 -4.47 -7.07 14.62
C LEU A 154 -5.41 -7.84 15.56
N HIS A 155 -4.87 -8.64 16.48
CA HIS A 155 -5.68 -9.33 17.49
C HIS A 155 -6.43 -8.35 18.40
N ARG A 156 -5.76 -7.28 18.85
CA ARG A 156 -6.40 -6.24 19.67
C ARG A 156 -7.55 -5.55 18.94
N SER A 157 -7.38 -5.21 17.66
CA SER A 157 -8.47 -4.65 16.85
C SER A 157 -9.62 -5.65 16.69
N LEU A 158 -9.33 -6.92 16.38
CA LEU A 158 -10.36 -7.95 16.28
C LEU A 158 -11.17 -8.14 17.57
N SER A 159 -10.52 -8.10 18.74
CA SER A 159 -11.21 -8.16 20.03
C SER A 159 -12.17 -6.99 20.20
N ARG A 160 -11.76 -5.76 19.87
CA ARG A 160 -12.60 -4.56 19.94
C ARG A 160 -13.77 -4.58 18.95
N LEU A 161 -13.56 -5.17 17.77
CA LEU A 161 -14.60 -5.40 16.77
C LEU A 161 -15.55 -6.56 17.14
N GLY A 162 -15.14 -7.44 18.07
CA GLY A 162 -15.95 -8.55 18.58
C GLY A 162 -16.73 -8.23 19.85
N SER A 163 -16.21 -7.33 20.71
CA SER A 163 -16.94 -6.84 21.87
C SER A 163 -18.11 -5.95 21.41
N LEU A 164 -19.34 -6.39 21.65
CA LEU A 164 -20.50 -5.50 21.66
C LEU A 164 -20.19 -4.40 22.69
N SER A 165 -20.09 -3.14 22.26
CA SER A 165 -20.24 -2.04 23.21
C SER A 165 -21.64 -2.18 23.81
N PRO A 166 -21.79 -2.31 25.15
CA PRO A 166 -23.09 -2.28 25.80
C PRO A 166 -23.79 -0.93 25.59
#